data_AF-A0A377K3Y0-F1
#
_entry.id   AF-A0A377K3Y0-F1
#
_cell.length_a   1.000
_cell.length_b   1.000
_cell.length_c   1.000
_cell.angle_alpha   90.00
_cell.angle_beta   90.00
_cell.angle_gamma   90.00
#
_symmetry.space_group_name_H-M   'P 1'
#
loop_
_entity.id
_entity.type
_entity.pdbx_description
1 polymer ?
#
loop_
_entity_poly.entity_id
_entity_poly.type
_entity_poly.pdbx_seq_one_letter_code
_entity_poly.pdbx_strand_id
1 'polypeptide(L)' 'MPRANEIKKGMVLNYNGKLLLVKDIDIQSPTARGAATLYKMRFF' A
#
# COMPACT_ATOMS: atom_id res chain seq x y z
N MET A 1 0.87 0.99 13.04
CA MET A 1 0.37 0.84 11.65
C MET A 1 1.34 -0.07 10.91
N PRO A 2 0.86 -1.06 10.11
CA PRO A 2 1.73 -1.87 9.27
C PRO A 2 2.48 -0.96 8.28
N ARG A 3 3.72 -1.32 7.95
CA ARG A 3 4.47 -0.61 6.91
C ARG A 3 3.84 -0.90 5.55
N ALA A 4 4.02 0.02 4.60
CA ALA A 4 3.45 -0.13 3.26
C ALA A 4 3.89 -1.41 2.54
N ASN A 5 5.11 -1.90 2.83
CA ASN A 5 5.66 -3.13 2.28
C ASN A 5 5.09 -4.42 2.91
N GLU A 6 4.40 -4.32 4.04
CA GLU A 6 3.81 -5.47 4.75
C GLU A 6 2.35 -5.70 4.34
N ILE A 7 1.76 -4.75 3.62
CA ILE A 7 0.38 -4.81 3.17
C ILE A 7 0.27 -5.71 1.94
N LYS A 8 -0.68 -6.65 1.96
CA LYS A 8 -0.97 -7.57 0.87
C LYS A 8 -2.36 -7.33 0.30
N LYS A 9 -2.55 -7.76 -0.96
CA LYS A 9 -3.87 -7.81 -1.60
C LYS A 9 -4.81 -8.69 -0.77
N GLY A 10 -6.05 -8.23 -0.58
CA GLY A 10 -7.05 -8.89 0.26
C GLY A 10 -6.92 -8.59 1.76
N MET A 11 -5.91 -7.83 2.19
CA MET A 11 -5.81 -7.39 3.58
C MET A 11 -6.87 -6.32 3.90
N VAL A 12 -7.42 -6.39 5.10
CA VAL A 12 -8.33 -5.36 5.63
C VAL A 12 -7.51 -4.35 6.44
N LEU A 13 -7.67 -3.07 6.12
CA LEU A 13 -7.01 -1.95 6.78
C LEU A 13 -8.05 -1.05 7.42
N ASN A 14 -7.78 -0.61 8.65
CA ASN A 14 -8.56 0.46 9.26
C ASN A 14 -7.93 1.80 8.86
N TYR A 15 -8.63 2.57 8.03
CA TYR A 15 -8.22 3.91 7.62
C TYR A 15 -9.34 4.91 7.91
N ASN A 16 -9.04 5.92 8.72
CA ASN A 16 -9.98 6.97 9.11
C ASN A 16 -11.32 6.44 9.68
N GLY A 17 -11.26 5.36 10.48
CA GLY A 17 -12.42 4.71 11.09
C GLY A 17 -13.22 3.80 10.15
N LYS A 18 -12.77 3.63 8.89
CA LYS A 18 -13.39 2.73 7.91
C LYS A 18 -12.51 1.51 7.68
N LEU A 19 -13.14 0.34 7.61
CA LEU A 19 -12.48 -0.90 7.20
C LEU A 19 -12.47 -0.96 5.67
N LEU A 20 -11.28 -0.83 5.10
CA LEU A 20 -11.03 -0.87 3.66
C LEU A 20 -10.36 -2.20 3.30
N LEU A 21 -10.83 -2.85 2.24
CA LEU A 21 -10.19 -4.05 1.71
C LEU A 21 -9.28 -3.66 0.55
N VAL A 22 -8.01 -4.11 0.62
CA VAL A 22 -7.03 -3.85 -0.43
C VAL A 22 -7.39 -4.66 -1.68
N LYS A 23 -7.80 -3.95 -2.74
CA LYS A 23 -8.11 -4.53 -4.04
C LYS A 23 -6.86 -4.80 -4.86
N ASP A 24 -5.97 -3.82 -4.91
CA ASP A 24 -4.76 -3.89 -5.71
C ASP A 24 -3.63 -3.06 -5.13
N ILE A 25 -2.40 -3.45 -5.46
CA ILE A 25 -1.18 -2.78 -4.99
C ILE A 25 -0.22 -2.65 -6.18
N ASP A 26 0.02 -1.42 -6.60
CA ASP A 26 1.07 -1.07 -7.55
C ASP A 26 2.32 -0.63 -6.78
N ILE A 27 3.45 -1.28 -7.06
CA ILE A 27 4.74 -0.98 -6.44
C ILE A 27 5.64 -0.34 -7.50
N GLN A 28 6.12 0.87 -7.21
CA GLN A 28 7.06 1.58 -8.08
C GLN A 28 8.37 1.80 -7.32
N SER A 29 9.45 1.20 -7.83
CA SER A 29 10.80 1.35 -7.31
C SER A 29 11.62 2.19 -8.28
N PRO A 30 11.58 3.53 -8.19
CA PRO A 30 12.39 4.40 -9.03
C PRO A 30 13.89 4.10 -8.88
N THR A 31 14.60 4.02 -10.01
CA THR A 31 16.02 3.63 -10.06
C THR A 31 16.99 4.74 -9.65
N ALA A 32 16.50 5.98 -9.48
CA ALA A 32 17.33 7.10 -9.05
C ALA A 32 17.89 6.84 -7.65
N ARG A 33 19.21 7.04 -7.48
CA ARG A 33 19.87 6.82 -6.18
C ARG A 33 19.26 7.72 -5.11
N GLY A 34 18.64 7.11 -4.09
CA GLY A 34 17.98 7.80 -2.99
C GLY A 34 16.45 7.95 -3.12
N ALA A 35 15.85 7.47 -4.20
CA ALA A 35 14.41 7.51 -4.36
C ALA A 35 13.72 6.40 -3.53
N ALA A 36 12.59 6.74 -2.90
CA ALA A 36 11.81 5.81 -2.10
C ALA A 36 10.90 4.93 -2.97
N THR A 37 10.69 3.68 -2.54
CA THR A 37 9.69 2.80 -3.14
C THR A 37 8.29 3.34 -2.84
N LEU A 38 7.52 3.60 -3.88
CA LEU A 38 6.14 4.07 -3.79
C LEU A 38 5.20 2.87 -3.84
N TYR A 39 4.27 2.83 -2.88
CA TYR A 39 3.20 1.84 -2.82
C TYR A 39 1.87 2.55 -3.06
N LYS A 40 1.26 2.26 -4.20
CA LYS A 40 -0.05 2.80 -4.56
C LYS A 40 -1.09 1.71 -4.37
N MET A 41 -1.99 1.91 -3.41
CA MET A 41 -3.02 0.93 -3.07
C MET A 41 -4.38 1.40 -3.56
N ARG A 42 -5.15 0.47 -4.13
CA ARG A 42 -6.54 0.68 -4.50
C ARG A 42 -7.42 -0.07 -3.50
N PHE A 43 -8.39 0.62 -2.94
CA PHE A 43 -9.34 0.08 -1.97
C PHE A 43 -10.74 -0.08 -2.60
N PHE A 44 -11.57 -0.90 -1.96
CA PHE A 44 -13.03 -0.93 -2.19
C PHE A 44 -13.76 0.02 -1.25
#